data_AF-A0A336NAY1-F1
#
_entry.id   AF-A0A336NAY1-F1
#
_cell.length_a   1.000
_cell.length_b   1.000
_cell.length_c   1.000
_cell.angle_alpha   90.00
_cell.angle_beta   90.00
_cell.angle_gamma   90.00
#
_symmetry.space_group_name_H-M   'P 1'
#
loop_
_entity.id
_entity.type
_entity.pdbx_description
1 polymer ?
#
loop_
_entity_poly.entity_id
_entity_poly.type
_entity_poly.pdbx_seq_one_letter_code
_entity_poly.pdbx_strand_id
1 'polypeptide(L)'
;MKPQDSKDTAAHASQIAESNIENESLESLIARLEQLNAPQKEESTLSQEKLKAIITDLEDDLVTGRWINSYYENIDIRLMPALVEKANSKYPEMNLKLALTAEEFSHALKEVVESDAKSARFIVNSGSKIHFAVLDYQKVDDKISLIMLEPTTFQNITACKLGIKINQTLQCLQLPPYSFTTAEMDIQRSSSECGMFSLSLAKKLHLESDKLARLHKDNVKGVLCEPNSSLSAEKLDSYLPISLYKHAQGRKRLEQYLKTNPDAEHETVNKKGETLRERFEKNLRTTEGKTVSVSSHQKRLTEYKSLMM
;
A
#
# COMPACT_ATOMS: atom_id res chain seq x y z
N MET A 1 -12.01 -73.58 3.63
CA MET A 1 -12.68 -73.22 2.35
C MET A 1 -11.90 -72.09 1.71
N LYS A 2 -11.77 -72.12 0.39
CA LYS A 2 -10.83 -71.36 -0.45
C LYS A 2 -10.88 -69.82 -0.21
N PRO A 3 -9.74 -69.13 -0.37
CA PRO A 3 -9.65 -67.67 -0.30
C PRO A 3 -10.16 -67.03 -1.60
N GLN A 4 -10.72 -65.82 -1.50
CA GLN A 4 -11.10 -65.01 -2.66
C GLN A 4 -10.20 -63.78 -2.71
N ASP A 5 -9.62 -63.60 -3.88
CA ASP A 5 -8.41 -62.84 -4.16
C ASP A 5 -8.56 -61.32 -4.05
N SER A 6 -7.49 -60.74 -3.51
CA SER A 6 -7.02 -59.38 -3.67
C SER A 6 -6.83 -58.98 -5.14
N LYS A 7 -7.26 -57.76 -5.49
CA LYS A 7 -6.63 -56.94 -6.53
C LYS A 7 -6.47 -55.50 -6.04
N ASP A 8 -5.21 -55.15 -5.82
CA ASP A 8 -4.51 -53.92 -6.25
C ASP A 8 -5.25 -53.11 -7.34
N THR A 9 -5.15 -51.78 -7.46
CA THR A 9 -3.95 -50.93 -7.32
C THR A 9 -4.30 -49.43 -7.27
N ALA A 10 -3.28 -48.67 -6.88
CA ALA A 10 -3.13 -47.22 -6.88
C ALA A 10 -3.39 -46.48 -8.22
N ALA A 11 -3.48 -45.14 -8.07
CA ALA A 11 -3.16 -44.09 -9.04
C ALA A 11 -4.18 -43.78 -10.15
N HIS A 12 -5.09 -42.84 -9.88
CA HIS A 12 -5.61 -41.94 -10.92
C HIS A 12 -4.67 -40.72 -11.04
N ALA A 13 -3.50 -40.96 -11.60
CA ALA A 13 -2.74 -39.92 -12.28
C ALA A 13 -3.45 -39.63 -13.60
N SER A 14 -3.82 -38.37 -13.81
CA SER A 14 -4.29 -37.84 -15.08
C SER A 14 -3.24 -38.12 -16.16
N GLN A 15 -3.58 -39.03 -17.07
CA GLN A 15 -2.87 -39.26 -18.32
C GLN A 15 -2.95 -37.98 -19.17
N ILE A 16 -1.94 -37.12 -19.03
CA ILE A 16 -1.58 -36.18 -20.09
C ILE A 16 -0.83 -37.02 -21.11
N ALA A 17 -1.30 -36.99 -22.36
CA ALA A 17 -0.73 -37.71 -23.47
C ALA A 17 0.76 -37.35 -23.66
N GLU A 18 1.67 -38.24 -23.24
CA GLU A 18 3.10 -38.24 -23.55
C GLU A 18 3.36 -38.74 -24.99
N SER A 19 2.56 -38.31 -25.96
CA SER A 19 2.73 -38.70 -27.35
C SER A 19 2.54 -37.49 -28.26
N ASN A 20 3.58 -36.65 -28.34
CA ASN A 20 3.91 -35.77 -29.48
C ASN A 20 5.10 -34.81 -29.23
N ILE A 21 5.96 -35.05 -28.22
CA ILE A 21 7.10 -34.15 -27.92
C ILE A 21 8.32 -34.43 -28.82
N GLU A 22 8.40 -35.59 -29.48
CA GLU A 22 9.64 -36.02 -30.17
C GLU A 22 9.88 -35.41 -31.57
N ASN A 23 9.06 -34.47 -32.05
CA ASN A 23 9.29 -33.84 -33.36
C ASN A 23 8.95 -32.34 -33.42
N GLU A 24 8.92 -31.67 -32.28
CA GLU A 24 8.66 -30.22 -32.23
C GLU A 24 9.98 -29.45 -32.49
N SER A 25 10.01 -28.61 -33.54
CA SER A 25 11.18 -27.77 -33.86
C SER A 25 11.51 -26.83 -32.69
N LEU A 26 12.80 -26.57 -32.47
CA LEU A 26 13.27 -25.63 -31.44
C LEU A 26 12.62 -24.24 -31.60
N GLU A 27 12.36 -23.80 -32.83
CA GLU A 27 11.67 -22.54 -33.10
C GLU A 27 10.20 -22.55 -32.65
N SER A 28 9.52 -23.70 -32.76
CA SER A 28 8.15 -23.89 -32.27
C SER A 28 8.08 -23.79 -30.75
N LEU A 29 9.06 -24.40 -30.07
CA LEU A 29 9.19 -24.36 -28.62
C LEU A 29 9.50 -22.95 -28.12
N ILE A 30 10.39 -22.23 -28.81
CA ILE A 30 10.72 -20.83 -28.50
C ILE A 30 9.50 -19.94 -28.71
N ALA A 31 8.81 -20.04 -29.85
CA ALA A 31 7.61 -19.23 -30.12
C ALA A 31 6.48 -19.49 -29.11
N ARG A 32 6.36 -20.73 -28.64
CA ARG A 32 5.37 -21.10 -27.61
C ARG A 32 5.77 -20.60 -26.22
N LEU A 33 7.06 -20.63 -25.88
CA LEU A 33 7.59 -20.01 -24.67
C LEU A 33 7.45 -18.49 -24.70
N GLU A 34 7.64 -17.87 -25.86
CA GLU A 34 7.41 -16.43 -26.06
C GLU A 34 5.91 -16.09 -26.01
N GLN A 35 5.01 -16.95 -26.44
CA GLN A 35 3.56 -16.77 -26.25
C GLN A 35 3.10 -17.01 -24.80
N LEU A 36 3.75 -17.92 -24.08
CA LEU A 36 3.47 -18.20 -22.66
C LEU A 36 4.07 -17.13 -21.73
N ASN A 37 5.21 -16.53 -22.12
CA ASN A 37 5.89 -15.45 -21.41
C ASN A 37 5.54 -14.06 -21.95
N ALA A 38 4.80 -13.98 -23.05
CA ALA A 38 4.22 -12.73 -23.50
C ALA A 38 3.30 -12.25 -22.37
N PRO A 39 3.46 -11.00 -21.87
CA PRO A 39 2.52 -10.45 -20.93
C PRO A 39 1.16 -10.50 -21.59
N GLN A 40 0.28 -11.38 -21.10
CA GLN A 40 -1.14 -11.25 -21.37
C GLN A 40 -1.48 -9.86 -20.88
N LYS A 41 -1.69 -8.92 -21.82
CA LYS A 41 -2.43 -7.70 -21.56
C LYS A 41 -3.84 -8.15 -21.18
N GLU A 42 -4.01 -8.58 -19.93
CA GLU A 42 -5.32 -8.51 -19.29
C GLU A 42 -5.77 -7.06 -19.46
N GLU A 43 -6.94 -6.88 -20.07
CA GLU A 43 -7.54 -5.58 -20.39
C GLU A 43 -7.42 -4.64 -19.18
N SER A 44 -6.41 -3.77 -19.21
CA SER A 44 -5.94 -2.99 -18.05
C SER A 44 -6.84 -1.79 -17.72
N THR A 45 -8.07 -1.79 -18.22
CA THR A 45 -9.04 -0.72 -17.97
C THR A 45 -10.35 -1.34 -17.52
N LEU A 46 -10.64 -1.20 -16.23
CA LEU A 46 -11.96 -1.52 -15.68
C LEU A 46 -13.00 -0.64 -16.41
N SER A 47 -14.01 -1.25 -17.03
CA SER A 47 -15.05 -0.48 -17.73
C SER A 47 -15.79 0.45 -16.76
N GLN A 48 -16.31 1.58 -17.28
CA GLN A 48 -17.06 2.54 -16.47
C GLN A 48 -18.30 1.91 -15.80
N GLU A 49 -18.94 0.96 -16.47
CA GLU A 49 -20.08 0.21 -15.94
C GLU A 49 -19.67 -0.67 -14.75
N LYS A 50 -18.56 -1.40 -14.86
CA LYS A 50 -18.00 -2.21 -13.74
C LYS A 50 -17.59 -1.31 -12.57
N LEU A 51 -16.99 -0.15 -12.84
CA LEU A 51 -16.63 0.81 -11.80
C LEU A 51 -17.88 1.36 -11.09
N LYS A 52 -18.93 1.68 -11.84
CA LYS A 52 -20.21 2.17 -11.27
C LYS A 52 -20.87 1.10 -10.39
N ALA A 53 -20.86 -0.16 -10.81
CA ALA A 53 -21.34 -1.28 -10.00
C ALA A 53 -20.54 -1.40 -8.69
N ILE A 54 -19.20 -1.40 -8.76
CA ILE A 54 -18.33 -1.44 -7.57
C ILE A 54 -18.63 -0.27 -6.62
N ILE A 55 -18.82 0.95 -7.14
CA ILE A 55 -19.15 2.11 -6.30
C ILE A 55 -20.49 1.90 -5.59
N THR A 56 -21.48 1.34 -6.30
CA THR A 56 -22.82 1.07 -5.75
C THR A 56 -22.75 0.02 -4.63
N ASP A 57 -21.98 -1.06 -4.84
CA ASP A 57 -21.76 -2.10 -3.84
C ASP A 57 -21.04 -1.55 -2.59
N LEU A 58 -20.05 -0.67 -2.77
CA LEU A 58 -19.34 -0.01 -1.68
C LEU A 58 -20.25 0.93 -0.87
N GLU A 59 -21.20 1.60 -1.53
CA GLU A 59 -22.22 2.43 -0.86
C GLU A 59 -23.18 1.55 -0.05
N ASP A 60 -23.66 0.45 -0.62
CA ASP A 60 -24.53 -0.49 0.07
C ASP A 60 -23.83 -1.17 1.25
N ASP A 61 -22.56 -1.55 1.09
CA ASP A 61 -21.74 -2.10 2.17
C ASP A 61 -21.66 -1.13 3.35
N LEU A 62 -21.44 0.17 3.09
CA LEU A 62 -21.39 1.21 4.12
C LEU A 62 -22.71 1.39 4.87
N VAL A 63 -23.85 1.25 4.17
CA VAL A 63 -25.19 1.38 4.77
C VAL A 63 -25.56 0.14 5.58
N THR A 64 -25.29 -1.05 5.03
CA THR A 64 -25.67 -2.34 5.62
C THR A 64 -24.70 -2.82 6.70
N GLY A 65 -23.52 -2.21 6.80
CA GLY A 65 -22.50 -2.60 7.76
C GLY A 65 -21.57 -3.72 7.27
N ARG A 66 -21.84 -4.31 6.10
CA ARG A 66 -21.04 -5.43 5.56
C ARG A 66 -19.56 -5.09 5.35
N TRP A 67 -19.25 -3.80 5.24
CA TRP A 67 -17.89 -3.27 5.15
C TRP A 67 -16.92 -3.83 6.19
N ILE A 68 -17.41 -4.22 7.38
CA ILE A 68 -16.55 -4.72 8.46
C ILE A 68 -15.92 -6.10 8.14
N ASN A 69 -16.56 -6.88 7.27
CA ASN A 69 -16.13 -8.24 6.91
C ASN A 69 -15.75 -8.36 5.41
N SER A 70 -15.80 -7.25 4.66
CA SER A 70 -15.45 -7.20 3.24
C SER A 70 -13.95 -7.00 3.01
N TYR A 71 -13.46 -7.59 1.91
CA TYR A 71 -12.06 -7.54 1.49
C TYR A 71 -11.92 -6.75 0.18
N TYR A 72 -11.45 -5.51 0.29
CA TYR A 72 -11.36 -4.56 -0.82
C TYR A 72 -10.00 -4.51 -1.51
N GLU A 73 -8.98 -5.21 -0.99
CA GLU A 73 -7.60 -5.10 -1.44
C GLU A 73 -7.41 -5.54 -2.91
N ASN A 74 -8.20 -6.51 -3.37
CA ASN A 74 -8.23 -6.96 -4.77
C ASN A 74 -8.82 -5.89 -5.71
N ILE A 75 -9.75 -5.08 -5.23
CA ILE A 75 -10.30 -3.97 -6.01
C ILE A 75 -9.29 -2.81 -6.01
N ASP A 76 -8.73 -2.50 -4.84
CA ASP A 76 -7.73 -1.45 -4.68
C ASP A 76 -6.51 -1.69 -5.57
N ILE A 77 -5.94 -2.90 -5.64
CA ILE A 77 -4.78 -3.18 -6.49
C ILE A 77 -5.07 -2.96 -7.97
N ARG A 78 -6.25 -3.34 -8.45
CA ARG A 78 -6.65 -3.18 -9.87
C ARG A 78 -6.87 -1.71 -10.24
N LEU A 79 -7.39 -0.92 -9.31
CA LEU A 79 -7.65 0.50 -9.54
C LEU A 79 -6.47 1.41 -9.19
N MET A 80 -5.46 0.91 -8.47
CA MET A 80 -4.32 1.71 -8.02
C MET A 80 -3.58 2.43 -9.16
N PRO A 81 -3.32 1.82 -10.34
CA PRO A 81 -2.67 2.53 -11.44
C PRO A 81 -3.40 3.82 -11.85
N ALA A 82 -4.72 3.73 -12.08
CA ALA A 82 -5.55 4.90 -12.44
C ALA A 82 -5.64 5.92 -11.30
N LEU A 83 -5.65 5.46 -10.04
CA LEU A 83 -5.64 6.33 -8.87
C LEU A 83 -4.33 7.10 -8.71
N VAL A 84 -3.20 6.45 -9.01
CA VAL A 84 -1.86 7.04 -9.00
C VAL A 84 -1.73 8.06 -10.13
N GLU A 85 -2.16 7.71 -11.35
CA GLU A 85 -2.21 8.63 -12.48
C GLU A 85 -3.02 9.89 -12.12
N LYS A 86 -4.25 9.71 -11.63
CA LYS A 86 -5.11 10.84 -11.24
C LYS A 86 -4.51 11.67 -10.09
N ALA A 87 -3.78 11.04 -9.16
CA ALA A 87 -3.06 11.76 -8.11
C ALA A 87 -1.95 12.64 -8.68
N ASN A 88 -1.15 12.13 -9.60
CA ASN A 88 -0.09 12.88 -10.27
C ASN A 88 -0.64 13.96 -11.20
N SER A 89 -1.74 13.72 -11.93
CA SER A 89 -2.38 14.77 -12.74
C SER A 89 -2.87 15.93 -11.88
N LYS A 90 -3.35 15.64 -10.66
CA LYS A 90 -3.79 16.66 -9.71
C LYS A 90 -2.62 17.38 -9.03
N TYR A 91 -1.52 16.67 -8.80
CA TYR A 91 -0.31 17.19 -8.14
C TYR A 91 0.92 16.81 -8.97
N PRO A 92 1.26 17.58 -10.02
CA PRO A 92 2.33 17.21 -10.96
C PRO A 92 3.69 17.00 -10.30
N GLU A 93 3.98 17.72 -9.21
CA GLU A 93 5.24 17.63 -8.46
C GLU A 93 5.23 16.52 -7.39
N MET A 94 4.16 15.74 -7.30
CA MET A 94 4.03 14.66 -6.30
C MET A 94 4.99 13.50 -6.58
N ASN A 95 5.27 13.24 -7.85
CA ASN A 95 6.13 12.15 -8.32
C ASN A 95 5.76 10.81 -7.66
N LEU A 96 4.46 10.46 -7.67
CA LEU A 96 3.98 9.20 -7.13
C LEU A 96 4.23 8.06 -8.12
N LYS A 97 4.95 7.03 -7.69
CA LYS A 97 5.19 5.81 -8.46
C LYS A 97 4.48 4.63 -7.80
N LEU A 98 3.94 3.73 -8.60
CA LEU A 98 3.40 2.45 -8.15
C LEU A 98 4.42 1.36 -8.43
N ALA A 99 4.71 0.53 -7.44
CA ALA A 99 5.59 -0.63 -7.60
C ALA A 99 4.98 -1.85 -6.89
N LEU A 100 4.43 -2.77 -7.67
CA LEU A 100 3.77 -3.97 -7.18
C LEU A 100 4.76 -5.11 -6.91
N THR A 101 6.00 -5.00 -7.40
CA THR A 101 7.07 -5.96 -7.20
C THR A 101 8.38 -5.28 -6.77
N ALA A 102 9.36 -6.07 -6.28
CA ALA A 102 10.69 -5.55 -5.93
C ALA A 102 11.45 -5.05 -7.17
N GLU A 103 11.25 -5.69 -8.31
CA GLU A 103 11.82 -5.28 -9.59
C GLU A 103 11.25 -3.94 -10.04
N GLU A 104 9.92 -3.78 -10.02
CA GLU A 104 9.27 -2.51 -10.31
C GLU A 104 9.73 -1.39 -9.37
N PHE A 105 9.87 -1.68 -8.07
CA PHE A 105 10.39 -0.70 -7.11
C PHE A 105 11.82 -0.29 -7.43
N SER A 106 12.67 -1.27 -7.78
CA SER A 106 14.06 -1.04 -8.19
C SER A 106 14.15 -0.12 -9.40
N HIS A 107 13.33 -0.38 -10.43
CA HIS A 107 13.28 0.46 -11.63
C HIS A 107 12.77 1.86 -11.32
N ALA A 108 11.65 1.98 -10.60
CA ALA A 108 11.07 3.26 -10.26
C ALA A 108 12.01 4.12 -9.40
N LEU A 109 12.73 3.52 -8.45
CA LEU A 109 13.69 4.24 -7.62
C LEU A 109 14.91 4.71 -8.44
N LYS A 110 15.44 3.87 -9.35
CA LYS A 110 16.52 4.27 -10.26
C LYS A 110 16.12 5.45 -11.12
N GLU A 111 14.93 5.42 -11.72
CA GLU A 111 14.40 6.53 -12.53
C GLU A 111 14.32 7.85 -11.73
N VAL A 112 13.85 7.79 -10.47
CA VAL A 112 13.79 8.95 -9.58
C VAL A 112 15.18 9.49 -9.24
N VAL A 113 16.16 8.60 -9.02
CA VAL A 113 17.55 9.00 -8.72
C VAL A 113 18.25 9.58 -9.96
N GLU A 114 18.08 8.96 -11.13
CA GLU A 114 18.68 9.38 -12.40
C GLU A 114 18.13 10.72 -12.90
N SER A 115 16.86 11.01 -12.61
CA SER A 115 16.23 12.30 -12.91
C SER A 115 16.61 13.44 -11.94
N ASP A 116 17.46 13.17 -10.93
CA ASP A 116 17.80 14.09 -9.84
C ASP A 116 16.58 14.72 -9.15
N ALA A 117 15.48 13.97 -9.06
CA ALA A 117 14.26 14.44 -8.41
C ALA A 117 14.55 14.77 -6.93
N LYS A 118 14.09 15.92 -6.44
CA LYS A 118 14.27 16.30 -5.03
C LYS A 118 13.31 15.57 -4.10
N SER A 119 12.16 15.14 -4.61
CA SER A 119 11.15 14.44 -3.84
C SER A 119 10.33 13.52 -4.74
N ALA A 120 9.94 12.36 -4.19
CA ALA A 120 9.07 11.38 -4.82
C ALA A 120 8.35 10.53 -3.77
N ARG A 121 7.30 9.83 -4.17
CA ARG A 121 6.59 8.88 -3.31
C ARG A 121 6.41 7.56 -4.03
N PHE A 122 6.40 6.47 -3.27
CA PHE A 122 6.17 5.13 -3.83
C PHE A 122 5.05 4.47 -3.06
N ILE A 123 4.07 3.90 -3.77
CA ILE A 123 3.19 2.88 -3.19
C ILE A 123 3.79 1.54 -3.58
N VAL A 124 4.21 0.77 -2.58
CA VAL A 124 4.85 -0.54 -2.78
C VAL A 124 3.91 -1.66 -2.34
N ASN A 125 4.03 -2.84 -2.97
CA ASN A 125 3.29 -4.04 -2.58
C ASN A 125 4.23 -5.20 -2.21
N SER A 126 3.75 -6.14 -1.38
CA SER A 126 4.52 -7.33 -1.04
C SER A 126 4.73 -8.29 -2.23
N GLY A 127 3.85 -8.26 -3.23
CA GLY A 127 3.91 -9.04 -4.47
C GLY A 127 3.29 -10.45 -4.36
N SER A 128 3.40 -11.14 -3.23
CA SER A 128 2.79 -12.47 -3.03
C SER A 128 1.41 -12.42 -2.40
N LYS A 129 1.22 -11.51 -1.45
CA LYS A 129 -0.07 -11.18 -0.84
C LYS A 129 -0.30 -9.67 -0.96
N ILE A 130 -1.52 -9.25 -1.23
CA ILE A 130 -1.80 -7.82 -1.33
C ILE A 130 -1.62 -7.18 0.05
N HIS A 131 -0.57 -6.37 0.17
CA HIS A 131 -0.32 -5.50 1.30
C HIS A 131 0.49 -4.32 0.80
N PHE A 132 -0.02 -3.13 1.03
CA PHE A 132 0.59 -1.90 0.56
C PHE A 132 1.21 -1.12 1.72
N ALA A 133 2.34 -0.49 1.43
CA ALA A 133 2.90 0.58 2.24
C ALA A 133 3.26 1.77 1.34
N VAL A 134 3.55 2.91 1.94
CA VAL A 134 4.03 4.09 1.23
C VAL A 134 5.47 4.40 1.62
N LEU A 135 6.30 4.79 0.67
CA LEU A 135 7.61 5.38 0.92
C LEU A 135 7.60 6.85 0.55
N ASP A 136 8.18 7.68 1.41
CA ASP A 136 8.57 9.05 1.09
C ASP A 136 10.06 9.09 0.73
N TYR A 137 10.38 9.68 -0.41
CA TYR A 137 11.73 9.96 -0.86
C TYR A 137 11.97 11.46 -0.81
N GLN A 138 13.09 11.85 -0.19
CA GLN A 138 13.63 13.19 -0.29
C GLN A 138 15.14 13.14 -0.49
N LYS A 139 15.66 14.03 -1.34
CA LYS A 139 17.09 14.33 -1.42
C LYS A 139 17.40 15.41 -0.37
N VAL A 140 18.23 15.08 0.61
CA VAL A 140 18.67 16.00 1.67
C VAL A 140 20.17 16.21 1.45
N ASP A 141 20.53 17.41 0.98
CA ASP A 141 21.87 17.71 0.48
C ASP A 141 22.27 16.69 -0.62
N ASP A 142 23.37 15.97 -0.46
CA ASP A 142 23.84 14.95 -1.40
C ASP A 142 23.43 13.51 -1.00
N LYS A 143 22.56 13.35 0.01
CA LYS A 143 22.12 12.04 0.51
C LYS A 143 20.65 11.79 0.23
N ILE A 144 20.34 10.53 -0.06
CA ILE A 144 18.97 10.05 -0.25
C ILE A 144 18.37 9.70 1.13
N SER A 145 17.18 10.21 1.41
CA SER A 145 16.39 9.88 2.60
C SER A 145 15.13 9.13 2.18
N LEU A 146 15.05 7.85 2.54
CA LEU A 146 13.90 6.97 2.29
C LEU A 146 13.22 6.61 3.61
N ILE A 147 11.92 6.84 3.71
CA ILE A 147 11.13 6.49 4.89
C ILE A 147 9.90 5.72 4.45
N MET A 148 9.81 4.45 4.85
CA MET A 148 8.61 3.64 4.63
C MET A 148 7.65 3.83 5.80
N LEU A 149 6.45 4.34 5.52
CA LEU A 149 5.36 4.41 6.48
C LEU A 149 4.43 3.21 6.27
N GLU A 150 4.36 2.37 7.29
CA GLU A 150 3.43 1.25 7.39
C GLU A 150 2.16 1.73 8.12
N PRO A 151 0.99 1.76 7.46
CA PRO A 151 -0.26 2.20 8.10
C PRO A 151 -0.67 1.35 9.30
N THR A 152 -0.33 0.06 9.31
CA THR A 152 -0.60 -0.85 10.44
C THR A 152 0.59 -0.91 11.41
N THR A 153 0.83 -2.05 12.04
CA THR A 153 1.98 -2.32 12.90
C THR A 153 2.87 -3.43 12.34
N PHE A 154 4.12 -3.49 12.76
CA PHE A 154 5.03 -4.57 12.38
C PHE A 154 4.81 -5.87 13.15
N GLN A 155 3.87 -5.93 14.11
CA GLN A 155 3.36 -7.21 14.60
C GLN A 155 2.52 -7.95 13.53
N ASN A 156 2.06 -7.24 12.50
CA ASN A 156 1.54 -7.87 11.28
C ASN A 156 2.70 -8.46 10.47
N ILE A 157 2.71 -9.79 10.33
CA ILE A 157 3.77 -10.53 9.63
C ILE A 157 3.90 -10.08 8.16
N THR A 158 2.80 -9.76 7.48
CA THR A 158 2.84 -9.31 6.09
C THR A 158 3.49 -7.92 5.97
N ALA A 159 3.18 -7.00 6.88
CA ALA A 159 3.83 -5.69 6.95
C ALA A 159 5.33 -5.80 7.25
N CYS A 160 5.70 -6.64 8.23
CA CYS A 160 7.10 -6.90 8.57
C CYS A 160 7.88 -7.49 7.38
N LYS A 161 7.30 -8.49 6.70
CA LYS A 161 7.90 -9.09 5.49
C LYS A 161 8.08 -8.07 4.36
N LEU A 162 7.13 -7.15 4.16
CA LEU A 162 7.27 -6.08 3.18
C LEU A 162 8.45 -5.17 3.52
N GLY A 163 8.58 -4.73 4.78
CA GLY A 163 9.71 -3.90 5.21
C GLY A 163 11.07 -4.58 5.00
N ILE A 164 11.18 -5.87 5.35
CA ILE A 164 12.39 -6.67 5.11
C ILE A 164 12.70 -6.76 3.61
N LYS A 165 11.70 -7.06 2.79
CA LYS A 165 11.85 -7.20 1.32
C LYS A 165 12.34 -5.89 0.69
N ILE A 166 11.80 -4.74 1.09
CA ILE A 166 12.25 -3.44 0.61
C ILE A 166 13.71 -3.17 1.05
N ASN A 167 14.05 -3.44 2.30
CA ASN A 167 15.42 -3.28 2.78
C ASN A 167 16.42 -4.13 1.98
N GLN A 168 16.10 -5.41 1.74
CA GLN A 168 16.90 -6.32 0.93
C GLN A 168 17.02 -5.83 -0.52
N THR A 169 15.93 -5.30 -1.08
CA THR A 169 15.94 -4.73 -2.44
C THR A 169 16.91 -3.55 -2.51
N LEU A 170 16.87 -2.63 -1.54
CA LEU A 170 17.79 -1.49 -1.46
C LEU A 170 19.26 -1.90 -1.32
N GLN A 171 19.55 -2.97 -0.58
CA GLN A 171 20.90 -3.51 -0.42
C GLN A 171 21.50 -4.06 -1.72
N CYS A 172 20.65 -4.53 -2.65
CA CYS A 172 21.08 -5.03 -3.95
C CYS A 172 21.23 -3.92 -5.01
N LEU A 173 20.83 -2.68 -4.71
CA LEU A 173 20.90 -1.56 -5.65
C LEU A 173 22.19 -0.76 -5.47
N GLN A 174 22.81 -0.41 -6.58
CA GLN A 174 23.91 0.56 -6.63
C GLN A 174 23.32 1.97 -6.61
N LEU A 175 22.99 2.46 -5.42
CA LEU A 175 22.46 3.81 -5.20
C LEU A 175 23.56 4.75 -4.67
N PRO A 176 23.42 6.07 -4.87
CA PRO A 176 24.14 7.06 -4.07
C PRO A 176 23.92 6.83 -2.57
N PRO A 177 24.77 7.41 -1.70
CA PRO A 177 24.60 7.28 -0.25
C PRO A 177 23.17 7.56 0.20
N TYR A 178 22.57 6.60 0.90
CA TYR A 178 21.18 6.67 1.34
C TYR A 178 21.01 6.30 2.81
N SER A 179 19.89 6.74 3.39
CA SER A 179 19.41 6.33 4.70
C SER A 179 17.98 5.83 4.56
N PHE A 180 17.70 4.64 5.09
CA PHE A 180 16.40 3.99 5.02
C PHE A 180 15.89 3.69 6.43
N THR A 181 14.66 4.12 6.71
CA THR A 181 13.94 3.80 7.95
C THR A 181 12.57 3.26 7.62
N THR A 182 12.17 2.17 8.29
CA THR A 182 10.78 1.72 8.33
C THR A 182 10.11 2.26 9.59
N ALA A 183 8.89 2.76 9.48
CA ALA A 183 8.16 3.35 10.59
C ALA A 183 6.71 2.85 10.58
N GLU A 184 6.23 2.40 11.74
CA GLU A 184 4.81 2.01 11.89
C GLU A 184 3.98 3.20 12.33
N MET A 185 2.77 3.33 11.76
CA MET A 185 1.84 4.39 12.10
C MET A 185 0.74 3.92 13.06
N ASP A 186 0.39 2.63 13.02
CA ASP A 186 -0.67 2.04 13.85
C ASP A 186 -2.06 2.68 13.70
N ILE A 187 -2.33 3.28 12.53
CA ILE A 187 -3.58 3.98 12.20
C ILE A 187 -4.62 3.08 11.52
N GLN A 188 -4.17 1.97 10.91
CA GLN A 188 -5.01 0.96 10.28
C GLN A 188 -5.20 -0.28 11.17
N ARG A 189 -6.46 -0.63 11.41
CA ARG A 189 -6.94 -1.84 12.13
C ARG A 189 -7.66 -2.82 11.22
N SER A 190 -8.20 -2.33 10.12
CA SER A 190 -8.96 -3.11 9.15
C SER A 190 -8.04 -3.91 8.22
N SER A 191 -8.58 -4.99 7.65
CA SER A 191 -7.79 -6.00 6.94
C SER A 191 -7.47 -5.66 5.48
N SER A 192 -8.16 -4.69 4.86
CA SER A 192 -8.22 -4.54 3.40
C SER A 192 -8.05 -3.10 2.87
N GLU A 193 -7.55 -2.18 3.69
CA GLU A 193 -7.50 -0.74 3.39
C GLU A 193 -6.08 -0.21 3.21
N CYS A 194 -5.07 -1.09 3.27
CA CYS A 194 -3.66 -0.71 3.15
C CYS A 194 -3.38 0.08 1.86
N GLY A 195 -4.04 -0.25 0.75
CA GLY A 195 -3.96 0.51 -0.49
C GLY A 195 -4.48 1.94 -0.34
N MET A 196 -5.64 2.11 0.31
CA MET A 196 -6.26 3.42 0.49
C MET A 196 -5.59 4.30 1.54
N PHE A 197 -5.08 3.69 2.61
CA PHE A 197 -4.18 4.39 3.52
C PHE A 197 -2.92 4.85 2.79
N SER A 198 -2.24 3.96 2.05
CA SER A 198 -1.01 4.30 1.32
C SER A 198 -1.23 5.42 0.30
N LEU A 199 -2.32 5.39 -0.48
CA LEU A 199 -2.64 6.47 -1.41
C LEU A 199 -2.95 7.80 -0.70
N SER A 200 -3.72 7.75 0.39
CA SER A 200 -4.04 8.95 1.14
C SER A 200 -2.81 9.56 1.80
N LEU A 201 -1.94 8.71 2.35
CA LEU A 201 -0.68 9.12 2.97
C LEU A 201 0.27 9.70 1.91
N ALA A 202 0.44 9.06 0.76
CA ALA A 202 1.26 9.59 -0.34
C ALA A 202 0.88 11.03 -0.67
N LYS A 203 -0.42 11.31 -0.86
CA LYS A 203 -0.92 12.67 -1.15
C LYS A 203 -0.60 13.64 -0.02
N LYS A 204 -0.56 13.17 1.24
CA LYS A 204 -0.25 14.00 2.40
C LYS A 204 1.23 14.22 2.62
N LEU A 205 2.07 13.24 2.31
CA LEU A 205 3.52 13.39 2.29
C LEU A 205 3.93 14.51 1.34
N HIS A 206 3.31 14.57 0.15
CA HIS A 206 3.52 15.68 -0.78
C HIS A 206 3.01 17.03 -0.24
N LEU A 207 1.75 17.09 0.20
CA LEU A 207 1.13 18.35 0.65
C LEU A 207 1.74 18.94 1.93
N GLU A 208 2.40 18.12 2.74
CA GLU A 208 3.01 18.52 4.01
C GLU A 208 4.54 18.37 3.99
N SER A 209 5.15 18.33 2.79
CA SER A 209 6.56 18.00 2.60
C SER A 209 7.49 18.88 3.46
N ASP A 210 7.16 20.17 3.63
CA ASP A 210 7.94 21.10 4.47
C ASP A 210 7.94 20.70 5.95
N LYS A 211 6.78 20.26 6.47
CA LYS A 211 6.65 19.82 7.86
C LYS A 211 7.41 18.52 8.12
N LEU A 212 7.69 17.75 7.07
CA LEU A 212 8.41 16.49 7.11
C LEU A 212 9.93 16.66 6.93
N ALA A 213 10.42 17.87 6.66
CA ALA A 213 11.84 18.12 6.44
C ALA A 213 12.70 17.70 7.66
N ARG A 214 12.20 17.87 8.89
CA ARG A 214 12.91 17.42 10.10
C ARG A 214 13.08 15.91 10.11
N LEU A 215 12.01 15.18 9.81
CA LEU A 215 12.01 13.71 9.76
C LEU A 215 13.07 13.19 8.78
N HIS A 216 13.14 13.75 7.56
CA HIS A 216 14.12 13.34 6.57
C HIS A 216 15.56 13.71 6.92
N LYS A 217 15.79 14.88 7.53
CA LYS A 217 17.11 15.29 8.02
C LYS A 217 17.61 14.37 9.12
N ASP A 218 16.74 14.00 10.06
CA ASP A 218 17.10 13.13 11.18
C ASP A 218 17.27 11.67 10.73
N ASN A 219 16.55 11.23 9.69
CA ASN A 219 16.82 9.96 9.01
C ASN A 219 18.25 9.93 8.44
N VAL A 220 18.67 10.98 7.74
CA VAL A 220 20.02 11.08 7.13
C VAL A 220 21.14 11.16 8.16
N LYS A 221 20.85 11.70 9.35
CA LYS A 221 21.77 11.69 10.49
C LYS A 221 21.81 10.33 11.21
N GLY A 222 20.87 9.43 10.92
CA GLY A 222 20.76 8.13 11.58
C GLY A 222 20.29 8.20 13.03
N VAL A 223 19.45 9.20 13.38
CA VAL A 223 19.00 9.42 14.78
C VAL A 223 17.53 9.08 15.03
N LEU A 224 16.80 8.57 14.02
CA LEU A 224 15.39 8.19 14.19
C LEU A 224 15.23 6.97 15.09
N CYS A 225 16.00 5.91 14.85
CA CYS A 225 15.94 4.66 15.57
C CYS A 225 17.28 3.93 15.54
N GLU A 226 17.41 2.92 16.40
CA GLU A 226 18.61 2.08 16.44
C GLU A 226 18.79 1.32 15.13
N PRO A 227 20.03 0.97 14.74
CA PRO A 227 20.29 0.12 13.59
C PRO A 227 19.46 -1.18 13.62
N ASN A 228 18.91 -1.58 12.49
CA ASN A 228 18.05 -2.77 12.33
C ASN A 228 16.75 -2.76 13.14
N SER A 229 16.32 -1.60 13.65
CA SER A 229 15.00 -1.42 14.27
C SER A 229 14.08 -0.57 13.39
N SER A 230 12.77 -0.73 13.59
CA SER A 230 11.77 0.18 13.03
C SER A 230 11.46 1.32 14.01
N LEU A 231 11.09 2.48 13.47
CA LEU A 231 10.59 3.59 14.26
C LEU A 231 9.17 3.29 14.76
N SER A 232 8.97 3.34 16.08
CA SER A 232 7.65 3.09 16.68
C SER A 232 6.68 4.23 16.39
N ALA A 233 5.38 3.91 16.45
CA ALA A 233 4.30 4.87 16.25
C ALA A 233 4.39 6.07 17.20
N GLU A 234 4.74 5.85 18.48
CA GLU A 234 4.84 6.92 19.49
C GLU A 234 5.99 7.89 19.19
N LYS A 235 7.14 7.38 18.72
CA LYS A 235 8.26 8.24 18.33
C LYS A 235 7.93 9.01 17.05
N LEU A 236 7.32 8.33 16.07
CA LEU A 236 6.91 8.90 14.79
C LEU A 236 5.89 10.03 14.97
N ASP A 237 4.99 9.95 15.94
CA ASP A 237 3.96 10.96 16.23
C ASP A 237 4.51 12.37 16.41
N SER A 238 5.72 12.49 16.97
CA SER A 238 6.36 13.80 17.17
C SER A 238 6.78 14.49 15.86
N TYR A 239 6.90 13.72 14.76
CA TYR A 239 7.34 14.21 13.46
C TYR A 239 6.20 14.45 12.47
N LEU A 240 5.09 13.72 12.62
CA LEU A 240 4.04 13.71 11.60
C LEU A 240 2.96 14.78 11.86
N PRO A 241 2.55 15.53 10.82
CA PRO A 241 1.47 16.49 10.97
C PRO A 241 0.09 15.82 11.08
N ILE A 242 -0.83 16.53 11.72
CA ILE A 242 -2.18 16.05 12.06
C ILE A 242 -2.96 15.51 10.84
N SER A 243 -2.67 16.05 9.66
CA SER A 243 -3.38 15.71 8.43
C SER A 243 -3.17 14.27 7.97
N LEU A 244 -2.13 13.57 8.46
CA LEU A 244 -1.89 12.13 8.20
C LEU A 244 -2.76 11.22 9.08
N TYR A 245 -3.37 11.74 10.16
CA TYR A 245 -4.14 10.96 11.12
C TYR A 245 -5.65 10.99 10.87
N LYS A 246 -6.10 11.71 9.83
CA LYS A 246 -7.51 11.92 9.46
C LYS A 246 -8.32 10.64 9.23
N HIS A 247 -7.64 9.53 8.99
CA HIS A 247 -8.25 8.23 8.70
C HIS A 247 -7.90 7.17 9.74
N ALA A 248 -7.30 7.55 10.88
CA ALA A 248 -7.05 6.61 11.97
C ALA A 248 -8.35 5.92 12.40
N GLN A 249 -8.28 4.61 12.65
CA GLN A 249 -9.47 3.78 12.90
C GLN A 249 -9.75 3.52 14.38
N GLY A 250 -8.80 3.79 15.27
CA GLY A 250 -8.93 3.56 16.70
C GLY A 250 -8.89 4.86 17.52
N ARG A 251 -9.84 5.03 18.44
CA ARG A 251 -9.91 6.20 19.33
C ARG A 251 -8.65 6.34 20.19
N LYS A 252 -8.20 5.23 20.82
CA LYS A 252 -6.98 5.18 21.64
C LYS A 252 -5.75 5.68 20.86
N ARG A 253 -5.62 5.26 19.60
CA ARG A 253 -4.49 5.67 18.75
C ARG A 253 -4.49 7.17 18.50
N LEU A 254 -5.67 7.75 18.27
CA LEU A 254 -5.86 9.18 18.08
C LEU A 254 -5.51 9.97 19.34
N GLU A 255 -5.95 9.49 20.50
CA GLU A 255 -5.66 10.08 21.80
C GLU A 255 -4.16 10.07 22.10
N GLN A 256 -3.46 8.99 21.75
CA GLN A 256 -1.99 8.92 21.84
C GLN A 256 -1.31 10.00 21.00
N TYR A 257 -1.75 10.17 19.74
CA TYR A 257 -1.20 11.22 18.87
C TYR A 257 -1.40 12.63 19.44
N LEU A 258 -2.63 12.93 19.89
CA LEU A 258 -2.99 14.24 20.45
C LEU A 258 -2.28 14.51 21.78
N LYS A 259 -2.00 13.47 22.57
CA LYS A 259 -1.19 13.62 23.80
C LYS A 259 0.25 14.01 23.48
N THR A 260 0.82 13.49 22.41
CA THR A 260 2.16 13.86 21.93
C THR A 260 2.18 15.23 21.27
N ASN A 261 1.06 15.65 20.66
CA ASN A 261 0.91 16.90 19.91
C ASN A 261 -0.28 17.72 20.43
N PRO A 262 -0.18 18.33 21.63
CA PRO A 262 -1.32 19.03 22.25
C PRO A 262 -1.81 20.22 21.41
N ASP A 263 -0.91 20.92 20.71
CA ASP A 263 -1.26 22.05 19.84
C ASP A 263 -2.20 21.63 18.69
N ALA A 264 -2.16 20.36 18.29
CA ALA A 264 -2.98 19.80 17.23
C ALA A 264 -4.45 19.59 17.64
N GLU A 265 -4.80 19.68 18.94
CA GLU A 265 -6.16 19.39 19.43
C GLU A 265 -7.21 20.34 18.86
N HIS A 266 -6.84 21.60 18.61
CA HIS A 266 -7.73 22.63 18.09
C HIS A 266 -7.49 22.95 16.61
N GLU A 267 -6.55 22.28 15.95
CA GLU A 267 -6.28 22.47 14.52
C GLU A 267 -7.41 21.92 13.65
N THR A 268 -7.82 22.71 12.66
CA THR A 268 -8.81 22.28 11.67
C THR A 268 -8.18 21.33 10.65
N VAL A 269 -8.78 20.16 10.42
CA VAL A 269 -8.23 19.14 9.50
C VAL A 269 -8.89 19.13 8.13
N ASN A 270 -9.90 19.97 7.89
CA ASN A 270 -10.58 20.08 6.61
C ASN A 270 -11.30 21.43 6.42
N LYS A 271 -11.79 21.65 5.19
CA LYS A 271 -12.50 22.88 4.78
C LYS A 271 -13.86 23.11 5.47
N LYS A 272 -14.38 22.13 6.22
CA LYS A 272 -15.62 22.24 7.00
C LYS A 272 -15.37 22.80 8.42
N GLY A 273 -14.12 23.13 8.75
CA GLY A 273 -13.75 23.64 10.07
C GLY A 273 -13.71 22.58 11.17
N GLU A 274 -13.81 21.28 10.84
CA GLU A 274 -13.78 20.21 11.84
C GLU A 274 -12.36 20.00 12.37
N THR A 275 -12.22 19.82 13.68
CA THR A 275 -11.00 19.28 14.33
C THR A 275 -10.81 17.80 14.00
N LEU A 276 -9.65 17.24 14.37
CA LEU A 276 -9.39 15.81 14.18
C LEU A 276 -10.37 14.94 14.97
N ARG A 277 -10.67 15.29 16.22
CA ARG A 277 -11.58 14.54 17.09
C ARG A 277 -13.01 14.58 16.56
N GLU A 278 -13.51 15.76 16.20
CA GLU A 278 -14.85 15.91 15.62
C GLU A 278 -15.00 15.10 14.33
N ARG A 279 -14.00 15.19 13.45
CA ARG A 279 -13.96 14.40 12.23
C ARG A 279 -13.99 12.90 12.55
N PHE A 280 -13.18 12.43 13.48
CA PHE A 280 -13.10 11.02 13.85
C PHE A 280 -14.46 10.51 14.34
N GLU A 281 -15.06 11.20 15.32
CA GLU A 281 -16.35 10.84 15.94
C GLU A 281 -17.49 10.79 14.91
N LYS A 282 -17.56 11.77 13.99
CA LYS A 282 -18.55 11.79 12.90
C LYS A 282 -18.44 10.58 11.96
N ASN A 283 -17.24 10.02 11.84
CA ASN A 283 -16.96 8.87 10.98
C ASN A 283 -17.04 7.53 11.73
N LEU A 284 -17.37 7.52 13.03
CA LEU A 284 -17.59 6.26 13.74
C LEU A 284 -18.86 5.57 13.26
N ARG A 285 -18.77 4.25 13.09
CA ARG A 285 -19.90 3.36 12.86
C ARG A 285 -19.77 2.15 13.77
N THR A 286 -20.91 1.65 14.23
CA THR A 286 -20.99 0.45 15.06
C THR A 286 -21.70 -0.65 14.29
N THR A 287 -21.00 -1.76 14.07
CA THR A 287 -21.53 -2.96 13.41
C THR A 287 -21.02 -4.17 14.17
N GLU A 288 -21.86 -5.19 14.39
CA GLU A 288 -21.47 -6.43 15.08
C GLU A 288 -20.75 -6.19 16.43
N GLY A 289 -21.17 -5.17 17.18
CA GLY A 289 -20.57 -4.80 18.47
C GLY A 289 -19.20 -4.12 18.39
N LYS A 290 -18.64 -3.91 17.20
CA LYS A 290 -17.38 -3.20 16.97
C LYS A 290 -17.65 -1.77 16.52
N THR A 291 -16.98 -0.81 17.15
CA THR A 291 -17.04 0.61 16.76
C THR A 291 -15.71 1.04 16.18
N VAL A 292 -15.69 1.40 14.90
CA VAL A 292 -14.48 1.87 14.21
C VAL A 292 -14.81 3.03 13.26
N SER A 293 -13.78 3.81 12.91
CA SER A 293 -13.95 4.88 11.93
C SER A 293 -14.01 4.33 10.51
N VAL A 294 -15.08 4.65 9.77
CA VAL A 294 -15.22 4.28 8.34
C VAL A 294 -14.62 5.33 7.40
N SER A 295 -13.79 6.25 7.92
CA SER A 295 -13.25 7.36 7.12
C SER A 295 -12.42 6.89 5.92
N SER A 296 -11.69 5.77 6.05
CA SER A 296 -10.93 5.15 4.95
C SER A 296 -11.85 4.56 3.87
N HIS A 297 -12.99 3.99 4.24
CA HIS A 297 -13.99 3.47 3.29
C HIS A 297 -14.65 4.60 2.50
N GLN A 298 -15.03 5.68 3.17
CA GLN A 298 -15.55 6.88 2.49
C GLN A 298 -14.49 7.52 1.59
N LYS A 299 -13.20 7.44 1.99
CA LYS A 299 -12.09 7.87 1.16
C LYS A 299 -11.99 7.04 -0.11
N ARG A 300 -12.15 5.71 -0.03
CA ARG A 300 -12.24 4.82 -1.21
C ARG A 300 -13.35 5.26 -2.18
N LEU A 301 -14.57 5.45 -1.67
CA LEU A 301 -15.67 5.95 -2.51
C LEU A 301 -15.35 7.27 -3.19
N THR A 302 -14.73 8.21 -2.48
CA THR A 302 -14.33 9.50 -3.05
C THR A 302 -13.31 9.33 -4.18
N GLU A 303 -12.30 8.48 -3.97
CA GLU A 303 -11.26 8.22 -4.96
C GLU A 303 -11.82 7.48 -6.19
N TYR A 304 -12.66 6.47 -6.00
CA TYR A 304 -13.25 5.69 -7.09
C TYR A 304 -14.24 6.51 -7.91
N LYS A 305 -15.12 7.28 -7.26
CA LYS A 305 -16.01 8.23 -7.95
C LYS A 305 -15.23 9.25 -8.76
N SER A 306 -14.04 9.64 -8.29
CA SER A 306 -13.21 10.55 -9.04
C SER A 306 -12.71 9.95 -10.35
N LEU A 307 -12.54 8.63 -10.46
CA LEU A 307 -12.17 7.97 -11.73
C LEU A 307 -13.30 7.99 -12.78
N MET A 308 -14.54 8.32 -12.40
CA MET A 308 -15.65 8.48 -13.33
C MET A 308 -15.71 9.87 -13.99
N MET A 309 -14.93 10.84 -13.48
CA MET A 309 -14.86 12.22 -13.95
C MET A 309 -13.56 12.47 -14.71
#